data_AF-L0F366-F1
#
_entry.id   AF-L0F366-F1
#
_cell.length_a   1.000
_cell.length_b   1.000
_cell.length_c   1.000
_cell.angle_alpha   90.00
_cell.angle_beta   90.00
_cell.angle_gamma   90.00
#
_symmetry.space_group_name_H-M   'P 1'
#
loop_
_entity.id
_entity.type
_entity.pdbx_description
1 polymer ?
#
loop_
_entity_poly.entity_id
_entity_poly.type
_entity_poly.pdbx_seq_one_letter_code
_entity_poly.pdbx_strand_id
1 'polypeptide(L)' 'MEKPTKCYLCETELNKIAVGLNKKLHGRKVEKFFCLRCLAEHLDMTVEDLLAKVEDFKAQGCTLFN' A
#
# COMPACT_ATOMS: atom_id res chain seq x y z
N MET A 1 10.86 -8.69 -12.44
CA MET A 1 10.67 -7.71 -11.35
C MET A 1 10.41 -8.52 -10.09
N GLU A 2 11.37 -8.51 -9.16
CA GLU A 2 11.22 -9.21 -7.88
C GLU A 2 10.07 -8.57 -7.09
N LYS A 3 9.28 -9.40 -6.41
CA LYS A 3 8.17 -8.90 -5.60
C LYS A 3 8.76 -8.25 -4.35
N PRO A 4 8.37 -7.01 -4.00
CA PRO A 4 8.83 -6.38 -2.77
C PRO A 4 8.29 -7.19 -1.59
N THR A 5 9.20 -7.69 -0.74
CA THR A 5 8.86 -8.51 0.43
C THR A 5 8.90 -7.71 1.72
N LYS A 6 9.67 -6.62 1.77
CA LYS A 6 9.93 -5.82 2.98
C LYS A 6 9.71 -4.34 2.76
N CYS A 7 9.29 -3.66 3.83
CA CYS A 7 9.17 -2.22 3.90
C CYS A 7 10.54 -1.56 3.71
N TYR A 8 10.60 -0.52 2.89
CA TYR A 8 11.80 0.27 2.65
C TYR A 8 12.31 1.02 3.89
N LEU A 9 11.44 1.33 4.86
CA LEU A 9 11.81 2.10 6.06
C LEU A 9 12.12 1.22 7.29
N CYS A 10 11.26 0.24 7.57
CA CYS A 10 11.33 -0.53 8.82
C CYS A 10 11.59 -2.03 8.61
N GLU A 11 11.87 -2.44 7.37
CA GLU A 11 12.15 -3.83 6.96
C GLU A 11 11.07 -4.87 7.32
N THR A 12 9.93 -4.44 7.85
CA THR A 12 8.78 -5.29 8.16
C THR A 12 8.23 -5.91 6.89
N GLU A 13 7.76 -7.16 6.97
CA GLU A 13 7.15 -7.84 5.82
C GLU A 13 5.94 -7.09 5.27
N LEU A 14 5.84 -7.05 3.94
CA LEU A 14 4.74 -6.41 3.24
C LEU A 14 3.62 -7.39 2.97
N ASN A 15 2.41 -7.03 3.39
CA ASN A 15 1.21 -7.74 2.98
C ASN A 15 0.74 -7.29 1.59
N LYS A 16 -0.17 -8.06 0.98
CA LYS A 16 -0.72 -7.77 -0.36
C LYS A 16 -1.38 -6.39 -0.44
N ILE A 17 -2.06 -5.96 0.62
CA ILE A 17 -2.74 -4.66 0.69
C ILE A 17 -1.73 -3.52 0.64
N ALA A 18 -0.66 -3.58 1.43
CA ALA A 18 0.42 -2.61 1.44
C ALA A 18 1.05 -2.50 0.04
N VAL A 19 1.42 -3.64 -0.58
CA VAL A 19 1.97 -3.63 -1.95
C VAL A 19 0.98 -3.01 -2.95
N GLY A 20 -0.31 -3.32 -2.82
CA GLY A 20 -1.35 -2.80 -3.68
C GLY A 20 -1.54 -1.28 -3.53
N LEU A 21 -1.59 -0.80 -2.29
CA LEU A 21 -1.71 0.62 -1.97
C LEU A 21 -0.50 1.42 -2.47
N ASN A 22 0.71 0.92 -2.26
CA ASN A 22 1.91 1.59 -2.80
C ASN A 22 1.82 1.76 -4.32
N LYS A 23 1.39 0.72 -5.05
CA LYS A 23 1.20 0.80 -6.51
C LYS A 23 0.05 1.71 -6.92
N LYS A 24 -1.03 1.75 -6.13
CA LYS A 24 -2.21 2.55 -6.42
C LYS A 24 -1.98 4.04 -6.16
N LEU A 25 -1.29 4.38 -5.07
CA LEU A 25 -1.05 5.75 -4.63
C LEU A 25 0.21 6.37 -5.26
N HIS A 26 1.32 5.62 -5.34
CA HIS A 26 2.60 6.12 -5.90
C HIS A 26 2.82 5.69 -7.37
N GLY A 27 1.88 4.93 -7.94
CA GLY A 27 1.93 4.46 -9.32
C GLY A 27 2.62 3.10 -9.50
N ARG A 28 2.43 2.50 -10.68
CA ARG A 28 2.87 1.11 -10.95
C ARG A 28 4.39 0.93 -11.02
N LYS A 29 5.14 2.02 -11.18
CA LYS A 29 6.62 2.04 -11.25
C LYS A 29 7.28 2.36 -9.91
N VAL A 30 6.53 2.30 -8.80
CA VAL A 30 7.10 2.53 -7.48
C VAL A 30 8.20 1.51 -7.17
N GLU A 31 9.37 2.01 -6.76
CA GLU A 31 10.55 1.20 -6.39
C GLU A 31 10.62 0.96 -4.88
N LYS A 32 10.10 1.90 -4.09
CA LYS A 32 10.12 1.88 -2.63
C LYS A 32 8.74 1.55 -2.09
N PHE A 33 8.62 0.43 -1.39
CA PHE A 33 7.35 -0.02 -0.83
C PHE A 33 7.34 0.18 0.68
N PHE A 34 6.25 0.74 1.19
CA PHE A 34 6.03 0.95 2.62
C PHE A 34 5.01 -0.05 3.17
N CYS A 35 5.21 -0.54 4.40
CA CYS A 35 4.15 -1.23 5.13
C CYS A 35 3.02 -0.24 5.46
N LEU A 36 1.86 -0.73 5.89
CA LEU A 36 0.71 0.15 6.15
C LEU A 36 1.00 1.26 7.17
N ARG A 37 1.74 0.95 8.24
CA ARG A 37 2.11 1.94 9.26
C ARG A 37 3.03 3.04 8.70
N CYS A 38 4.11 2.65 8.03
CA CYS A 38 5.04 3.61 7.44
C CYS A 38 4.39 4.40 6.30
N LEU A 39 3.46 3.80 5.55
CA LEU A 39 2.70 4.48 4.52
C LEU A 39 1.73 5.51 5.13
N ALA A 40 1.07 5.15 6.23
CA ALA A 40 0.20 6.02 7.00
C ALA A 40 0.98 7.25 7.51
N GLU A 41 2.11 7.01 8.18
CA GLU A 41 3.02 8.09 8.62
C GLU A 41 3.53 8.96 7.46
N HIS A 42 3.87 8.35 6.32
CA HIS A 42 4.36 9.08 5.15
C HIS A 42 3.29 9.99 4.51
N LEU A 43 2.02 9.61 4.60
CA LEU A 43 0.88 10.33 4.03
C LEU A 43 0.13 11.19 5.06
N ASP A 44 0.61 11.24 6.30
CA ASP A 44 -0.07 11.87 7.44
C ASP A 44 -1.52 11.37 7.60
N MET A 45 -1.67 10.05 7.52
CA MET A 45 -2.93 9.32 7.61
C MET A 45 -2.86 8.24 8.71
N THR A 46 -3.99 7.66 9.08
CA THR A 46 -4.02 6.45 9.91
C THR A 46 -4.03 5.18 9.06
N VAL A 47 -3.74 4.03 9.67
CA VAL A 47 -3.84 2.73 8.99
C VAL A 47 -5.30 2.45 8.61
N GLU A 48 -6.24 2.88 9.45
CA GLU A 48 -7.68 2.78 9.25
C GLU A 48 -8.11 3.57 8.01
N ASP A 49 -7.62 4.79 7.82
CA ASP A 49 -7.92 5.60 6.64
C ASP A 49 -7.42 4.94 5.34
N LEU A 50 -6.24 4.31 5.39
CA LEU A 50 -5.71 3.56 4.26
C LEU A 50 -6.58 2.34 3.93
N LEU A 51 -7.09 1.63 4.93
CA LEU A 51 -7.99 0.49 4.74
C LEU A 51 -9.35 0.95 4.21
N ALA A 52 -9.88 2.07 4.69
CA ALA A 52 -11.10 2.68 4.15
C ALA A 52 -10.94 2.99 2.65
N LYS A 53 -9.80 3.57 2.24
CA LYS A 53 -9.48 3.78 0.82
C LYS A 53 -9.44 2.49 0.01
N VAL A 54 -8.99 1.38 0.58
CA VAL A 54 -8.98 0.07 -0.10
C VAL A 54 -10.41 -0.38 -0.39
N GLU A 55 -11.31 -0.26 0.57
CA GLU A 55 -12.73 -0.57 0.38
C GLU A 55 -13.38 0.37 -0.64
N ASP A 56 -13.07 1.67 -0.61
CA ASP A 56 -13.53 2.63 -1.63
C ASP A 56 -13.03 2.24 -3.04
N PHE A 57 -11.77 1.80 -3.16
CA PHE A 57 -11.23 1.35 -4.43
C PHE A 57 -11.93 0.09 -4.92
N LYS A 58 -12.20 -0.88 -4.04
CA LYS A 58 -12.98 -2.09 -4.39
C LYS A 58 -14.39 -1.71 -4.85
N ALA A 59 -15.07 -0.81 -4.15
CA ALA A 59 -16.40 -0.32 -4.52
C ALA A 59 -16.41 0.38 -5.89
N GLN A 60 -15.32 1.06 -6.25
CA GLN A 60 -15.11 1.65 -7.58
C GLN A 60 -14.70 0.63 -8.66
N GLY A 61 -14.70 -0.67 -8.35
CA GLY A 61 -14.33 -1.74 -9.30
C GLY A 61 -12.83 -1.90 -9.51
N CYS A 62 -11.99 -1.44 -8.57
CA CYS A 62 -10.55 -1.63 -8.67
C CYS A 62 -10.17 -3.09 -8.44
N THR A 63 -9.83 -3.79 -9.51
CA THR A 63 -9.42 -5.21 -9.50
C THR A 63 -8.09 -5.49 -8.80
N LEU A 64 -7.37 -4.44 -8.37
CA LEU A 64 -6.07 -4.56 -7.71
C LEU A 64 -6.18 -5.08 -6.27
N PHE A 65 -7.36 -4.93 -5.67
CA PHE A 65 -7.67 -5.33 -4.29
C PHE A 65 -8.76 -6.41 -4.21
N ASN A 66 -9.12 -7.02 -5.33
CA ASN A 66 -10.12 -8.09 -5.41
C ASN A 66 -9.55 -9.45 -5.01
#